data_AF-A0A662IX91-F1
#
_entry.id   AF-A0A662IX91-F1
#
_cell.length_a   1.000
_cell.length_b   1.000
_cell.length_c   1.000
_cell.angle_alpha   90.00
_cell.angle_beta   90.00
_cell.angle_gamma   90.00
#
_symmetry.space_group_name_H-M   'P 1'
#
loop_
_entity.id
_entity.type
_entity.pdbx_description
1 polymer ?
#
loop_
_entity_poly.entity_id
_entity_poly.type
_entity_poly.pdbx_seq_one_letter_code
_entity_poly.pdbx_strand_id
1 'polypeptide(L)'
;MRASKGPEASWTEDSVIFNGTIRRSGNSLIITVPSELAKRFLINEGQEVIIMGMTRKLFNFEGMIGIYLGNFKVRENIYGISFEIKVSKEGVGMEDFPFIQTIADKYGATGVALVKKDGKINVRMLFGCIREVILKPKTKEDIDKIVKELVYEAEKAGFSLENLKVFEEEVEWNNVDPALLARGPVKSSDRIRFYWEI
;
A
#
# COMPACT_ATOMS: atom_id res chain seq x y z
N MET A 1 21.31 -33.85 -2.89
CA MET A 1 20.39 -32.70 -2.88
C MET A 1 21.09 -31.53 -2.21
N ARG A 2 21.48 -30.50 -2.96
CA ARG A 2 21.91 -29.22 -2.37
C ARG A 2 20.65 -28.48 -1.97
N ALA A 3 20.53 -28.16 -0.69
CA ALA A 3 19.52 -27.22 -0.21
C ALA A 3 19.69 -25.92 -0.99
N SER A 4 18.63 -25.48 -1.67
CA SER A 4 18.55 -24.14 -2.23
C SER A 4 18.72 -23.17 -1.06
N LYS A 5 19.83 -22.42 -1.05
CA LYS A 5 19.92 -21.21 -0.22
C LYS A 5 18.70 -20.36 -0.59
N GLY A 6 17.85 -20.04 0.38
CA GLY A 6 16.88 -18.96 0.21
C GLY A 6 17.61 -17.68 -0.18
N PRO A 7 16.93 -16.67 -0.74
CA PRO A 7 17.58 -15.43 -1.14
C PRO A 7 18.38 -14.89 0.05
N GLU A 8 19.70 -14.86 -0.08
CA GLU A 8 20.55 -14.19 0.90
C GLU A 8 20.15 -12.71 0.88
N ALA A 9 19.83 -12.16 2.06
CA ALA A 9 19.59 -10.74 2.22
C ALA A 9 20.89 -9.97 1.92
N SER A 10 21.16 -9.76 0.64
CA SER A 10 22.24 -8.90 0.17
C SER A 10 21.71 -7.48 0.10
N TRP A 11 22.37 -6.56 0.80
CA TRP A 11 22.15 -5.13 0.60
C TRP A 11 22.37 -4.80 -0.88
N THR A 12 21.34 -4.30 -1.55
CA THR A 12 21.47 -3.74 -2.89
C THR A 12 21.76 -2.25 -2.73
N GLU A 13 22.83 -1.77 -3.35
CA GLU A 13 23.11 -0.32 -3.37
C GLU A 13 21.95 0.43 -4.02
N ASP A 14 21.62 1.58 -3.45
CA ASP A 14 20.66 2.50 -4.04
C ASP A 14 21.20 3.07 -5.36
N SER A 15 20.31 3.48 -6.27
CA SER A 15 20.74 4.13 -7.51
C SER A 15 21.29 5.55 -7.27
N VAL A 16 21.15 6.07 -6.05
CA VAL A 16 21.54 7.42 -5.67
C VAL A 16 22.69 7.39 -4.66
N ILE A 17 23.88 7.79 -5.12
CA ILE A 17 25.10 7.87 -4.30
C ILE A 17 25.57 9.33 -4.24
N PHE A 18 25.95 9.79 -3.03
CA PHE A 18 26.47 11.13 -2.82
C PHE A 18 27.77 11.11 -2.03
N ASN A 19 28.68 12.00 -2.39
CA ASN A 19 29.85 12.30 -1.56
C ASN A 19 29.43 13.34 -0.50
N GLY A 20 29.75 13.04 0.76
CA GLY A 20 29.49 13.91 1.90
C GLY A 20 30.74 14.15 2.72
N THR A 21 30.69 15.16 3.58
CA THR A 21 31.74 15.43 4.57
C THR A 21 31.14 15.44 5.95
N ILE A 22 31.85 14.86 6.92
CA ILE A 22 31.47 14.87 8.32
C ILE A 22 31.84 16.24 8.90
N ARG A 23 30.91 16.89 9.58
CA ARG A 23 31.16 18.14 10.30
C ARG A 23 30.96 17.96 11.79
N ARG A 24 31.59 18.83 12.58
CA ARG A 24 31.42 18.85 14.04
C ARG A 24 30.16 19.62 14.42
N SER A 25 29.42 19.11 15.39
CA SER A 25 28.29 19.80 16.02
C SER A 25 28.36 19.57 17.52
N GLY A 26 28.78 20.59 18.27
CA GLY A 26 29.11 20.46 19.69
C GLY A 26 30.18 19.37 19.92
N ASN A 27 29.85 18.40 20.78
CA ASN A 27 30.72 17.25 21.10
C ASN A 27 30.51 16.05 20.16
N SER A 28 29.68 16.20 19.13
CA SER A 28 29.31 15.12 18.21
C SER A 28 29.76 15.41 16.78
N LEU A 29 29.74 14.36 15.96
CA LEU A 29 29.92 14.43 14.52
C LEU A 29 28.57 14.28 13.83
N ILE A 30 28.33 15.04 12.77
CA ILE A 30 27.11 14.94 11.97
C ILE A 30 27.45 14.77 10.50
N ILE A 31 26.67 13.91 9.85
CA ILE A 31 26.62 13.75 8.41
C ILE A 31 25.28 14.28 7.91
N THR A 32 25.28 14.99 6.78
CA THR A 32 24.04 15.50 6.20
C THR A 32 23.43 14.42 5.33
N VAL A 33 22.17 14.07 5.57
CA VAL A 33 21.38 13.25 4.64
C VAL A 33 20.97 14.13 3.46
N PRO A 34 21.38 13.81 2.22
CA PRO A 34 20.96 14.56 1.03
C PRO A 34 19.44 14.60 0.90
N SER A 35 18.92 15.71 0.37
CA SER A 35 17.48 15.96 0.27
C SER A 35 16.74 14.90 -0.55
N GLU A 36 17.43 14.33 -1.53
CA GLU A 36 16.97 13.31 -2.45
C GLU A 36 16.73 11.99 -1.72
N LEU A 37 17.67 11.58 -0.86
CA LEU A 37 17.51 10.39 -0.01
C LEU A 37 16.42 10.62 1.05
N ALA A 38 16.41 11.80 1.68
CA ALA A 38 15.39 12.14 2.66
C ALA A 38 13.97 12.09 2.05
N LYS A 39 13.78 12.66 0.85
CA LYS A 39 12.51 12.60 0.13
C LYS A 39 12.17 11.17 -0.31
N ARG A 40 13.13 10.43 -0.85
CA ARG A 40 12.92 9.06 -1.35
C ARG A 40 12.47 8.12 -0.24
N PHE A 41 13.13 8.17 0.91
CA PHE A 41 12.83 7.33 2.07
C PHE A 41 11.81 7.95 3.03
N LEU A 42 11.24 9.11 2.70
CA LEU A 42 10.28 9.83 3.55
C LEU A 42 10.78 10.06 4.98
N ILE A 43 12.06 10.39 5.13
CA ILE A 43 12.71 10.66 6.42
C ILE A 43 12.23 12.02 6.95
N ASN A 44 11.73 12.03 8.17
CA ASN A 44 11.28 13.24 8.86
C ASN A 44 12.20 13.61 10.02
N GLU A 45 12.16 14.87 10.43
CA GLU A 45 12.81 15.32 11.66
C GLU A 45 12.23 14.59 12.88
N GLY A 46 13.09 14.23 13.82
CA GLY A 46 12.70 13.50 15.03
C GLY A 46 12.46 12.00 14.82
N GLN A 47 12.61 11.48 13.59
CA GLN A 47 12.53 10.05 13.33
C GLN A 47 13.67 9.29 14.03
N GLU A 48 13.30 8.27 14.80
CA GLU A 48 14.27 7.37 15.42
C GLU A 48 14.97 6.52 14.36
N VAL A 49 16.27 6.26 14.57
CA VAL A 49 17.09 5.42 13.68
C VAL A 49 18.13 4.66 14.51
N ILE A 50 18.57 3.51 14.01
CA ILE A 50 19.74 2.81 14.55
C ILE A 50 20.97 3.16 13.70
N ILE A 51 22.02 3.69 14.35
CA ILE A 51 23.32 3.92 13.70
C ILE A 51 24.25 2.76 14.04
N MET A 52 24.79 2.08 13.03
CA MET A 52 25.62 0.88 13.21
C MET A 52 26.96 1.03 12.49
N GLY A 53 28.04 0.68 13.19
CA GLY A 53 29.34 0.46 12.57
C GLY A 53 29.42 -0.94 11.97
N MET A 54 29.90 -1.04 10.74
CA MET A 54 30.09 -2.28 10.01
C MET A 54 31.52 -2.33 9.48
N THR A 55 32.14 -3.51 9.52
CA THR A 55 33.50 -3.70 9.01
C THR A 55 33.58 -4.97 8.19
N ARG A 56 34.35 -4.95 7.10
CA ARG A 56 34.71 -6.15 6.35
C ARG A 56 36.21 -6.22 6.11
N LYS A 57 36.74 -7.45 6.05
CA LYS A 57 38.14 -7.76 5.75
C LYS A 57 38.18 -8.82 4.66
N LEU A 58 38.56 -8.41 3.46
CA LEU A 58 38.81 -9.31 2.32
C LEU A 58 40.28 -9.24 1.93
N PHE A 59 40.69 -8.12 1.34
CA PHE A 59 42.10 -7.81 1.07
C PHE A 59 42.56 -6.56 1.84
N ASN A 60 41.64 -5.63 2.13
CA ASN A 60 41.84 -4.43 2.92
C ASN A 60 40.88 -4.39 4.12
N PHE A 61 41.17 -3.52 5.10
CA PHE A 61 40.22 -3.16 6.14
C PHE A 61 39.25 -2.11 5.60
N GLU A 62 37.97 -2.44 5.55
CA GLU A 62 36.92 -1.53 5.08
C GLU A 62 35.90 -1.31 6.20
N GLY A 63 35.53 -0.05 6.43
CA GLY A 63 34.54 0.35 7.43
C GLY A 63 33.37 1.10 6.80
N MET A 64 32.18 0.91 7.34
CA MET A 64 30.94 1.57 6.94
C MET A 64 30.16 1.98 8.18
N ILE A 65 29.48 3.12 8.13
CA ILE A 65 28.46 3.51 9.10
C ILE A 65 27.12 3.45 8.37
N GLY A 66 26.24 2.57 8.83
CA GLY A 66 24.88 2.44 8.31
C GLY A 66 23.87 3.13 9.20
N ILE A 67 22.83 3.69 8.59
CA ILE A 67 21.64 4.18 9.27
C ILE A 67 20.50 3.21 8.93
N TYR A 68 20.06 2.44 9.90
CA TYR A 68 18.91 1.56 9.77
C TYR A 68 17.66 2.31 10.21
N LEU A 69 16.72 2.45 9.28
CA LEU A 69 15.47 3.19 9.51
C LEU A 69 14.40 2.32 10.20
N GLY A 70 14.45 1.00 10.05
CA GLY A 70 13.39 0.08 10.49
C GLY A 70 12.65 -0.56 9.32
N ASN A 71 11.49 -1.15 9.60
CA ASN A 71 10.53 -1.60 8.60
C ASN A 71 9.61 -0.43 8.20
N PHE A 72 9.45 -0.20 6.91
CA PHE A 72 8.53 0.82 6.43
C PHE A 72 7.09 0.30 6.45
N LYS A 73 6.23 0.99 7.19
CA LYS A 73 4.82 0.65 7.32
C LYS A 73 3.95 1.77 6.78
N VAL A 74 2.85 1.36 6.13
CA VAL A 74 1.83 2.28 5.63
C VAL A 74 0.49 1.83 6.14
N ARG A 75 -0.24 2.73 6.79
CA ARG A 75 -1.64 2.54 7.16
C ARG A 75 -2.52 3.34 6.22
N GLU A 76 -3.51 2.67 5.70
CA GLU A 76 -4.46 3.23 4.75
C GLU A 76 -5.88 3.00 5.24
N ASN A 77 -6.62 4.08 5.43
CA ASN A 77 -8.06 4.03 5.63
C ASN A 77 -8.75 3.93 4.27
N ILE A 78 -9.26 2.77 3.92
CA ILE A 78 -9.93 2.52 2.64
C ILE A 78 -11.44 2.61 2.80
N TYR A 79 -12.12 2.92 1.70
CA TYR A 79 -13.56 2.72 1.61
C TYR A 79 -13.87 1.35 1.02
N GLY A 80 -14.98 0.77 1.45
CA GLY A 80 -15.53 -0.43 0.85
C GLY A 80 -17.03 -0.34 0.66
N ILE A 81 -17.53 -1.14 -0.28
CA ILE A 81 -18.94 -1.32 -0.56
C ILE A 81 -19.25 -2.79 -0.38
N SER A 82 -20.28 -3.11 0.43
CA SER A 82 -20.79 -4.46 0.59
C SER A 82 -22.27 -4.53 0.26
N PHE A 83 -22.70 -5.59 -0.41
CA PHE A 83 -24.09 -5.83 -0.75
C PHE A 83 -24.35 -7.32 -0.97
N GLU A 84 -25.63 -7.70 -0.99
CA GLU A 84 -26.11 -9.05 -1.20
C GLU A 84 -26.86 -9.16 -2.54
N ILE A 85 -26.67 -10.27 -3.24
CA ILE A 85 -27.47 -10.64 -4.41
C ILE A 85 -28.18 -11.95 -4.11
N LYS A 86 -29.50 -12.00 -4.32
CA LYS A 86 -30.26 -13.26 -4.27
C LYS A 86 -29.97 -14.10 -5.51
N VAL A 87 -29.66 -15.38 -5.30
CA VAL A 87 -29.43 -16.34 -6.38
C VAL A 87 -30.36 -17.53 -6.26
N SER A 88 -31.04 -17.86 -7.35
CA SER A 88 -32.01 -18.96 -7.42
C SER A 88 -31.38 -20.30 -7.79
N LYS A 89 -30.13 -20.31 -8.28
CA LYS A 89 -29.42 -21.51 -8.74
C LYS A 89 -28.17 -21.78 -7.90
N GLU A 90 -27.87 -23.04 -7.70
CA GLU A 90 -26.55 -23.47 -7.25
C GLU A 90 -25.57 -23.45 -8.43
N GLY A 91 -24.36 -22.91 -8.24
CA GLY A 91 -23.32 -22.81 -9.28
C GLY A 91 -23.02 -21.40 -9.80
N VAL A 92 -23.70 -20.36 -9.28
CA VAL A 92 -23.47 -18.97 -9.70
C VAL A 92 -22.14 -18.44 -9.16
N GLY A 93 -21.29 -17.93 -10.05
CA GLY A 93 -19.96 -17.38 -9.79
C GLY A 93 -19.85 -15.91 -10.19
N MET A 94 -18.63 -15.37 -10.17
CA MET A 94 -18.37 -13.96 -10.53
C MET A 94 -18.73 -13.64 -11.98
N GLU A 95 -18.62 -14.64 -12.85
CA GLU A 95 -18.90 -14.57 -14.29
C GLU A 95 -20.37 -14.25 -14.57
N ASP A 96 -21.26 -14.60 -13.65
CA ASP A 96 -22.69 -14.30 -13.72
C ASP A 96 -23.04 -12.85 -13.33
N PHE A 97 -22.06 -12.09 -12.82
CA PHE A 97 -22.23 -10.71 -12.38
C PHE A 97 -21.21 -9.76 -13.05
N PRO A 98 -21.26 -9.64 -14.40
CA PRO A 98 -20.27 -8.84 -15.14
C PRO A 98 -20.25 -7.37 -14.73
N PHE A 99 -21.37 -6.83 -14.22
CA PHE A 99 -21.43 -5.46 -13.71
C PHE A 99 -20.47 -5.21 -12.54
N ILE A 100 -20.21 -6.21 -11.69
CA ILE A 100 -19.26 -6.09 -10.57
C ILE A 100 -17.86 -5.84 -11.11
N GLN A 101 -17.44 -6.63 -12.10
CA GLN A 101 -16.14 -6.49 -12.73
C GLN A 101 -16.03 -5.15 -13.47
N THR A 102 -17.07 -4.75 -14.19
CA THR A 102 -17.13 -3.44 -14.87
C THR A 102 -16.92 -2.28 -13.89
N ILE A 103 -17.61 -2.28 -12.75
CA ILE A 103 -17.44 -1.24 -11.71
C ILE A 103 -16.04 -1.33 -11.08
N ALA A 104 -15.57 -2.54 -10.80
CA ALA A 104 -14.26 -2.77 -10.21
C ALA A 104 -13.13 -2.19 -11.09
N ASP A 105 -13.17 -2.47 -12.39
CA ASP A 105 -12.16 -2.01 -13.34
C ASP A 105 -12.28 -0.51 -13.60
N LYS A 106 -13.49 0.00 -13.83
CA LYS A 106 -13.73 1.42 -14.12
C LYS A 106 -13.26 2.32 -12.98
N TYR A 107 -13.45 1.91 -11.74
CA TYR A 107 -13.13 2.72 -10.56
C TYR A 107 -11.86 2.33 -9.85
N GLY A 108 -11.24 1.22 -10.24
CA GLY A 108 -10.00 0.72 -9.64
C GLY A 108 -10.20 0.12 -8.25
N ALA A 109 -11.12 -0.83 -8.09
CA ALA A 109 -11.31 -1.58 -6.84
C ALA A 109 -10.10 -2.46 -6.51
N THR A 110 -9.42 -2.21 -5.39
CA THR A 110 -8.19 -2.91 -4.97
C THR A 110 -8.42 -4.35 -4.55
N GLY A 111 -9.64 -4.70 -4.23
CA GLY A 111 -10.05 -6.07 -3.93
C GLY A 111 -11.53 -6.25 -4.18
N VAL A 112 -11.88 -7.43 -4.67
CA VAL A 112 -13.27 -7.87 -4.80
C VAL A 112 -13.35 -9.28 -4.24
N ALA A 113 -14.27 -9.51 -3.31
CA ALA A 113 -14.52 -10.80 -2.70
C ALA A 113 -16.00 -11.16 -2.81
N LEU A 114 -16.27 -12.42 -3.16
CA LEU A 114 -17.61 -12.98 -3.25
C LEU A 114 -17.71 -14.15 -2.27
N VAL A 115 -18.69 -14.12 -1.37
CA VAL A 115 -18.94 -15.17 -0.39
C VAL A 115 -20.37 -15.64 -0.51
N LYS A 116 -20.55 -16.91 -0.90
CA LYS A 116 -21.87 -17.53 -0.98
C LYS A 116 -22.34 -17.98 0.40
N LYS A 117 -23.56 -17.58 0.79
CA LYS A 117 -24.18 -17.97 2.06
C LYS A 117 -25.71 -17.95 1.93
N ASP A 118 -26.38 -19.02 2.35
CA ASP A 118 -27.84 -19.10 2.48
C ASP A 118 -28.63 -18.69 1.21
N GLY A 119 -28.21 -19.16 0.04
CA GLY A 119 -28.86 -18.79 -1.24
C GLY A 119 -28.62 -17.34 -1.68
N LYS A 120 -27.68 -16.65 -1.05
CA LYS A 120 -27.23 -15.30 -1.40
C LYS A 120 -25.74 -15.28 -1.70
N ILE A 121 -25.34 -14.27 -2.45
CA ILE A 121 -23.93 -13.93 -2.67
C ILE A 121 -23.66 -12.58 -2.03
N ASN A 122 -22.78 -12.58 -1.04
CA ASN A 122 -22.26 -11.37 -0.41
C ASN A 122 -21.08 -10.90 -1.22
N VAL A 123 -21.15 -9.68 -1.74
CA VAL A 123 -20.08 -9.04 -2.48
C VAL A 123 -19.46 -7.99 -1.58
N ARG A 124 -18.13 -7.95 -1.55
CA ARG A 124 -17.34 -6.90 -0.89
C ARG A 124 -16.34 -6.35 -1.89
N MET A 125 -16.43 -5.05 -2.14
CA MET A 125 -15.50 -4.30 -2.99
C MET A 125 -14.71 -3.34 -2.13
N LEU A 126 -13.40 -3.29 -2.31
CA LEU A 126 -12.48 -2.42 -1.60
C LEU A 126 -11.89 -1.39 -2.56
N PHE A 127 -11.77 -0.14 -2.12
CA PHE A 127 -11.27 0.96 -2.92
C PHE A 127 -10.12 1.67 -2.19
N GLY A 128 -9.00 0.98 -2.09
CA GLY A 128 -7.72 1.57 -1.70
C GLY A 128 -6.99 2.21 -2.88
N CYS A 129 -5.81 2.73 -2.61
CA CYS A 129 -4.96 3.41 -3.56
C CYS A 129 -3.54 2.86 -3.62
N ILE A 130 -3.15 1.96 -2.72
CA ILE A 130 -1.86 1.27 -2.76
C ILE A 130 -1.98 0.00 -3.61
N ARG A 131 -1.22 -0.05 -4.72
CA ARG A 131 -1.06 -1.18 -5.65
C ARG A 131 0.35 -1.12 -6.27
N GLU A 132 0.58 -1.86 -7.36
CA GLU A 132 1.73 -1.67 -8.26
C GLU A 132 1.90 -0.20 -8.69
N VAL A 133 0.78 0.51 -8.89
CA VAL A 133 0.75 1.96 -9.12
C VAL A 133 -0.12 2.62 -8.05
N ILE A 134 0.38 3.72 -7.48
CA ILE A 134 -0.34 4.48 -6.47
C ILE A 134 -1.46 5.31 -7.13
N LEU A 135 -2.70 5.01 -6.76
CA LEU A 135 -3.89 5.73 -7.23
C LEU A 135 -4.15 6.96 -6.36
N LYS A 136 -5.08 7.80 -6.79
CA LYS A 136 -5.63 8.85 -5.91
C LYS A 136 -6.55 8.19 -4.87
N PRO A 137 -6.39 8.48 -3.56
CA PRO A 137 -7.33 8.04 -2.54
C PRO A 137 -8.76 8.50 -2.88
N LYS A 138 -9.74 7.59 -2.78
CA LYS A 138 -11.14 7.92 -3.05
C LYS A 138 -11.70 8.80 -1.94
N THR A 139 -12.50 9.80 -2.32
CA THR A 139 -13.29 10.56 -1.36
C THR A 139 -14.63 9.89 -1.11
N LYS A 140 -15.37 10.35 -0.10
CA LYS A 140 -16.73 9.90 0.13
C LYS A 140 -17.64 10.20 -1.07
N GLU A 141 -17.49 11.37 -1.70
CA GLU A 141 -18.28 11.70 -2.90
C GLU A 141 -17.98 10.78 -4.08
N ASP A 142 -16.74 10.29 -4.21
CA ASP A 142 -16.39 9.31 -5.23
C ASP A 142 -17.12 7.98 -4.97
N ILE A 143 -17.17 7.53 -3.71
CA ILE A 143 -17.87 6.30 -3.33
C ILE A 143 -19.37 6.42 -3.54
N ASP A 144 -19.98 7.56 -3.21
CA ASP A 144 -21.41 7.79 -3.44
C ASP A 144 -21.77 7.73 -4.93
N LYS A 145 -20.87 8.19 -5.81
CA LYS A 145 -21.05 8.05 -7.27
C LYS A 145 -20.94 6.58 -7.70
N ILE A 146 -19.96 5.85 -7.16
CA ILE A 146 -19.77 4.43 -7.44
C ILE A 146 -21.01 3.63 -7.03
N VAL A 147 -21.58 3.89 -5.85
CA VAL A 147 -22.80 3.24 -5.37
C VAL A 147 -23.97 3.48 -6.33
N LYS A 148 -24.19 4.72 -6.77
CA LYS A 148 -25.28 5.05 -7.71
C LYS A 148 -25.13 4.31 -9.03
N GLU A 149 -23.91 4.26 -9.57
CA GLU A 149 -23.65 3.56 -10.82
C GLU A 149 -23.75 2.05 -10.67
N LEU A 150 -23.27 1.50 -9.55
CA LEU A 150 -23.38 0.08 -9.21
C LEU A 150 -24.84 -0.37 -9.17
N VAL A 151 -25.73 0.39 -8.52
CA VAL A 151 -27.16 0.10 -8.48
C VAL A 151 -27.76 0.13 -9.89
N TYR A 152 -27.45 1.17 -10.67
CA TYR A 152 -27.95 1.31 -12.03
C TYR A 152 -27.52 0.14 -12.95
N GLU A 153 -26.24 -0.24 -12.93
CA GLU A 153 -25.74 -1.35 -13.75
C GLU A 153 -26.27 -2.71 -13.27
N ALA A 154 -26.49 -2.89 -11.96
CA ALA A 154 -27.12 -4.09 -11.43
C ALA A 154 -28.58 -4.23 -11.90
N GLU A 155 -29.37 -3.16 -11.82
CA GLU A 155 -30.77 -3.12 -12.27
C GLU A 155 -30.88 -3.39 -13.77
N LYS A 156 -30.01 -2.76 -14.57
CA LYS A 156 -29.91 -2.99 -16.01
C LYS A 156 -29.55 -4.43 -16.36
N ALA A 157 -28.75 -5.09 -15.53
CA ALA A 157 -28.42 -6.51 -15.65
C ALA A 157 -29.50 -7.45 -15.07
N GLY A 158 -30.61 -6.91 -14.54
CA GLY A 158 -31.73 -7.69 -14.00
C GLY A 158 -31.53 -8.16 -12.56
N PHE A 159 -30.58 -7.59 -11.82
CA PHE A 159 -30.31 -7.90 -10.43
C PHE A 159 -30.81 -6.81 -9.49
N SER A 160 -31.27 -7.22 -8.31
CA SER A 160 -31.57 -6.32 -7.20
C SER A 160 -30.52 -6.51 -6.10
N LEU A 161 -29.95 -5.40 -5.63
CA LEU A 161 -28.95 -5.40 -4.58
C LEU A 161 -29.63 -5.23 -3.22
N GLU A 162 -29.43 -6.20 -2.32
CA GLU A 162 -29.92 -6.15 -0.94
C GLU A 162 -28.81 -5.72 0.01
N ASN A 163 -29.17 -5.16 1.17
CA ASN A 163 -28.24 -4.84 2.25
C ASN A 163 -27.00 -4.02 1.83
N LEU A 164 -27.15 -3.11 0.86
CA LEU A 164 -26.07 -2.26 0.39
C LEU A 164 -25.56 -1.35 1.51
N LYS A 165 -24.27 -1.41 1.79
CA LYS A 165 -23.59 -0.63 2.83
C LYS A 165 -22.25 -0.12 2.32
N VAL A 166 -21.96 1.13 2.65
CA VAL A 166 -20.61 1.70 2.55
C VAL A 166 -19.96 1.60 3.92
N PHE A 167 -18.69 1.22 3.96
CA PHE A 167 -17.91 1.12 5.19
C PHE A 167 -16.50 1.65 4.98
N GLU A 168 -15.80 1.86 6.09
CA GLU A 168 -14.38 2.19 6.12
C GLU A 168 -13.62 1.11 6.89
N GLU A 169 -12.38 0.86 6.48
CA GLU A 169 -11.49 -0.13 7.10
C GLU A 169 -10.05 0.38 7.05
N GLU A 170 -9.28 0.16 8.12
CA GLU A 170 -7.84 0.43 8.14
C GLU A 170 -7.08 -0.81 7.68
N VAL A 171 -6.19 -0.65 6.70
CA VAL A 171 -5.31 -1.69 6.18
C VAL A 171 -3.86 -1.28 6.39
N GLU A 172 -3.04 -2.22 6.89
CA GLU A 172 -1.61 -2.03 7.05
C GLU A 172 -0.84 -2.74 5.93
N TRP A 173 0.11 -2.02 5.32
CA TRP A 173 0.98 -2.49 4.26
C TRP A 173 2.44 -2.49 4.73
N ASN A 174 3.12 -3.62 4.56
CA ASN A 174 4.49 -3.84 5.03
C ASN A 174 5.55 -3.92 3.91
N ASN A 175 5.12 -3.85 2.64
CA ASN A 175 6.01 -4.04 1.49
C ASN A 175 5.76 -2.96 0.42
N VAL A 176 5.77 -1.71 0.85
CA VAL A 176 5.59 -0.54 -0.02
C VAL A 176 6.93 0.19 -0.12
N ASP A 177 7.40 0.46 -1.33
CA ASP A 177 8.56 1.34 -1.52
C ASP A 177 8.16 2.79 -1.16
N PRO A 178 8.80 3.44 -0.17
CA PRO A 178 8.52 4.83 0.21
C PRO A 178 8.60 5.81 -0.98
N ALA A 179 9.43 5.51 -1.98
CA ALA A 179 9.59 6.35 -3.16
C ALA A 179 8.29 6.50 -3.97
N LEU A 180 7.42 5.48 -3.95
CA LEU A 180 6.11 5.50 -4.62
C LEU A 180 5.17 6.52 -3.96
N LEU A 181 5.23 6.63 -2.63
CA LEU A 181 4.43 7.58 -1.86
C LEU A 181 5.00 9.00 -1.93
N ALA A 182 6.33 9.14 -2.03
CA ALA A 182 7.00 10.43 -2.12
C ALA A 182 6.62 11.26 -3.36
N ARG A 183 6.22 10.58 -4.44
CA ARG A 183 5.89 11.19 -5.74
C ARG A 183 4.39 11.14 -6.08
N GLY A 184 3.58 10.47 -5.25
CA GLY A 184 2.19 10.16 -5.55
C GLY A 184 1.18 11.25 -5.15
N PRO A 185 -0.09 11.13 -5.61
CA PRO A 185 -1.22 12.01 -5.23
C PRO A 185 -1.63 11.89 -3.75
N VAL A 186 -0.89 11.10 -2.98
CA VAL A 186 -1.20 10.68 -1.61
C VAL A 186 -0.64 11.64 -0.56
N LYS A 187 0.35 12.45 -0.92
CA LYS A 187 1.11 13.28 0.03
C LYS A 187 0.26 14.23 0.87
N SER A 188 -0.92 14.60 0.39
CA SER A 188 -1.87 15.48 1.08
C SER A 188 -3.12 14.77 1.63
N SER A 189 -3.17 13.43 1.58
CA SER A 189 -4.31 12.68 2.09
C SER A 189 -4.15 12.37 3.57
N ASP A 190 -5.20 12.66 4.33
CA ASP A 190 -5.37 12.26 5.73
C ASP A 190 -5.69 10.76 5.89
N ARG A 191 -6.02 10.08 4.79
CA ARG A 191 -6.34 8.65 4.75
C ARG A 191 -5.11 7.75 4.75
N ILE A 192 -3.92 8.30 4.50
CA ILE A 192 -2.67 7.54 4.48
C ILE A 192 -1.69 8.09 5.51
N ARG A 193 -1.16 7.18 6.30
CA ARG A 193 -0.09 7.44 7.27
C ARG A 193 1.03 6.46 7.01
N PHE A 194 2.27 6.92 7.09
CA PHE A 194 3.42 6.06 6.94
C PHE A 194 4.45 6.39 8.02
N TYR A 195 5.24 5.39 8.38
CA TYR A 195 6.27 5.52 9.39
C TYR A 195 7.29 4.40 9.24
N TRP A 196 8.46 4.62 9.82
CA TRP A 196 9.46 3.58 10.00
C TRP A 196 9.35 3.02 11.43
N GLU A 197 9.32 1.70 11.55
CA GLU A 197 9.23 0.98 12.83
C GLU A 197 10.52 0.18 13.05
N ILE A 198 11.27 0.53 14.10
CA ILE A 198 12.53 -0.14 14.48
C ILE A 198 12.25 -1.47 15.17
#